data_AF-A0A943P797-F1
#
_entry.id   AF-A0A943P797-F1
#
_cell.length_a   1.000
_cell.length_b   1.000
_cell.length_c   1.000
_cell.angle_alpha   90.00
_cell.angle_beta   90.00
_cell.angle_gamma   90.00
#
_symmetry.space_group_name_H-M   'P 1'
#
loop_
_entity.id
_entity.type
_entity.pdbx_description
1 polymer ?
#
loop_
_entity_poly.entity_id
_entity_poly.type
_entity_poly.pdbx_seq_one_letter_code
_entity_poly.pdbx_strand_id
1 'polypeptide(L)'
;MILKNGFRYVFVFLLGAVIYNLVEVIFRGYTHWSMSVAGGSVLLIFYLLSDWLAALHPVIGGMIGALVITCIELIAGVIFNILLRQDVWDYSNMPLNFLGQICLPFSAVWFILYFPAEYLCLALKRKFEPKERNQFEAM
;
A
#
# COMPACT_ATOMS: atom_id res chain seq x y z
N MET A 1 12.83 -18.32 15.63
CA MET A 1 12.23 -18.38 14.28
C MET A 1 11.02 -17.44 14.17
N ILE A 2 10.04 -17.50 15.08
CA ILE A 2 8.81 -16.67 15.05
C ILE A 2 9.10 -15.16 15.18
N LEU A 3 9.99 -14.76 16.11
CA LEU A 3 10.32 -13.34 16.35
C LEU A 3 11.02 -12.66 15.16
N LYS A 4 11.79 -13.43 14.38
CA LYS A 4 12.57 -12.93 13.22
C LYS A 4 11.67 -12.65 12.01
N ASN A 5 10.51 -13.30 11.94
CA ASN A 5 9.50 -13.08 10.91
C ASN A 5 8.61 -11.88 11.27
N GLY A 6 8.20 -11.77 12.54
CA GLY A 6 7.41 -10.63 13.03
C GLY A 6 8.08 -9.27 12.83
N PHE A 7 9.39 -9.19 13.09
CA PHE A 7 10.16 -7.95 12.89
C PHE A 7 10.07 -7.41 11.46
N ARG A 8 10.05 -8.27 10.46
CA ARG A 8 10.00 -7.87 9.04
C ARG A 8 8.68 -7.18 8.71
N TYR A 9 7.56 -7.76 9.14
CA TYR A 9 6.24 -7.20 8.90
C TYR A 9 6.06 -5.85 9.60
N VAL A 10 6.54 -5.75 10.86
CA VAL A 10 6.53 -4.48 11.59
C VAL A 10 7.40 -3.43 10.89
N PHE A 11 8.60 -3.82 10.45
CA PHE A 11 9.50 -2.92 9.70
C PHE A 11 8.86 -2.42 8.41
N VAL A 12 8.27 -3.31 7.60
CA VAL A 12 7.58 -2.94 6.36
C VAL A 12 6.40 -2.00 6.64
N PHE A 13 5.59 -2.30 7.66
CA PHE A 13 4.48 -1.43 8.05
C PHE A 13 4.97 -0.03 8.43
N LEU A 14 6.00 0.06 9.28
CA LEU A 14 6.57 1.34 9.71
C LEU A 14 7.18 2.10 8.53
N LEU A 15 7.86 1.40 7.61
CA LEU A 15 8.40 2.00 6.40
C LEU A 15 7.28 2.60 5.54
N GLY A 16 6.17 1.87 5.36
CA GLY A 16 5.01 2.36 4.62
C GLY A 16 4.36 3.58 5.26
N ALA A 17 4.21 3.55 6.58
CA ALA A 17 3.69 4.68 7.35
C ALA A 17 4.56 5.93 7.17
N VAL A 18 5.89 5.78 7.26
CA VAL A 18 6.84 6.89 7.08
C VAL A 18 6.81 7.43 5.65
N ILE A 19 6.89 6.55 4.64
CA ILE A 19 6.88 6.97 3.23
C ILE A 19 5.59 7.74 2.91
N TYR A 20 4.43 7.21 3.31
CA TYR A 20 3.15 7.85 3.05
C TYR A 20 3.07 9.23 3.71
N ASN A 21 3.41 9.33 5.00
CA ASN A 21 3.39 10.60 5.72
C ASN A 21 4.34 11.64 5.10
N LEU A 22 5.52 11.22 4.64
CA LEU A 22 6.47 12.13 3.98
C LEU A 22 5.89 12.67 2.67
N VAL A 23 5.31 11.79 1.85
CA VAL A 23 4.63 12.19 0.62
C VAL A 23 3.50 13.16 0.94
N GLU A 24 2.65 12.84 1.92
CA GLU A 24 1.52 13.69 2.31
C GLU A 24 1.97 15.06 2.82
N VAL A 25 3.01 15.12 3.66
CA VAL A 25 3.56 16.40 4.16
C VAL A 25 4.16 17.23 3.02
N ILE A 26 4.81 16.61 2.04
CA ILE A 26 5.37 17.33 0.88
C ILE A 26 4.24 17.92 0.01
N PHE A 27 3.14 17.20 -0.20
CA PHE A 27 2.06 17.64 -1.09
C PHE A 27 0.96 18.48 -0.42
N ARG A 28 0.62 18.21 0.85
CA ARG A 28 -0.47 18.88 1.61
C ARG A 28 0.04 19.77 2.76
N GLY A 29 1.27 19.61 3.21
CA GLY A 29 1.85 20.39 4.32
C GLY A 29 1.52 19.89 5.73
N TYR A 30 0.65 18.90 5.88
CA TYR A 30 0.31 18.25 7.15
C TYR A 30 -0.13 16.79 6.92
N THR A 31 -0.13 15.96 7.96
CA THR A 31 -0.62 14.57 7.91
C THR A 31 -1.47 14.26 9.13
N HIS A 32 -2.46 13.40 8.97
CA HIS A 32 -3.28 12.90 10.07
C HIS A 32 -2.79 11.52 10.51
N TRP A 33 -2.82 11.20 11.81
CA TRP A 33 -2.26 9.93 12.31
C TRP A 33 -2.91 8.68 11.67
N SER A 34 -4.18 8.78 11.24
CA SER A 34 -4.89 7.71 10.51
C SER A 34 -4.24 7.38 9.17
N MET A 35 -3.60 8.35 8.53
CA MET A 35 -2.89 8.18 7.27
C MET A 35 -1.63 7.36 7.42
N SER A 36 -0.97 7.44 8.58
CA SER A 36 0.14 6.56 8.91
C SER A 36 -0.30 5.10 8.96
N VAL A 37 -1.50 4.83 9.51
CA VAL A 37 -2.08 3.49 9.55
C VAL A 37 -2.47 3.01 8.15
N ALA A 38 -3.07 3.88 7.33
CA ALA A 38 -3.41 3.56 5.95
C ALA A 38 -2.16 3.24 5.12
N GLY A 39 -1.16 4.12 5.12
CA GLY A 39 0.10 3.94 4.38
C GLY A 39 0.88 2.70 4.80
N GLY A 40 0.97 2.44 6.11
CA GLY A 40 1.59 1.24 6.64
C GLY A 40 0.85 -0.04 6.22
N SER A 41 -0.48 -0.01 6.25
CA SER A 41 -1.33 -1.14 5.84
C SER A 41 -1.20 -1.44 4.35
N VAL A 42 -1.21 -0.40 3.49
CA VAL A 42 -1.02 -0.54 2.04
C VAL A 42 0.30 -1.23 1.74
N LEU A 43 1.42 -0.73 2.28
CA LEU A 43 2.73 -1.30 1.97
C LEU A 43 2.88 -2.72 2.53
N LEU A 44 2.33 -3.00 3.72
CA LEU A 44 2.33 -4.35 4.29
C LEU A 44 1.53 -5.33 3.43
N ILE A 45 0.33 -4.95 2.99
CA ILE A 45 -0.50 -5.79 2.11
C ILE A 45 0.23 -6.05 0.79
N PHE A 46 0.84 -5.02 0.19
CA PHE A 46 1.65 -5.20 -1.02
C PHE A 46 2.85 -6.11 -0.78
N TYR A 47 3.53 -5.99 0.35
CA TYR A 47 4.62 -6.91 0.69
C TYR A 47 4.12 -8.36 0.76
N LEU A 48 2.98 -8.62 1.42
CA LEU A 48 2.41 -9.96 1.50
C LEU A 48 2.01 -10.50 0.12
N LEU A 49 1.38 -9.68 -0.72
CA LEU A 49 0.88 -10.07 -2.04
C LEU A 49 1.95 -10.06 -3.13
N SER A 50 3.13 -9.47 -2.89
CA SER A 50 4.12 -9.16 -3.94
C SER A 50 4.58 -10.36 -4.76
N ASP A 51 4.71 -11.57 -4.19
CA ASP A 51 5.14 -12.74 -4.99
C ASP A 51 4.04 -13.20 -5.95
N TRP A 52 2.78 -13.14 -5.50
CA TRP A 52 1.64 -13.49 -6.31
C TRP A 52 1.40 -12.43 -7.40
N LEU A 53 1.45 -11.15 -7.02
CA LEU A 53 1.30 -10.04 -7.95
C LEU A 53 2.40 -10.01 -9.02
N ALA A 54 3.66 -10.27 -8.63
CA ALA A 54 4.78 -10.32 -9.55
C ALA A 54 4.76 -11.55 -10.48
N ALA A 55 4.00 -12.60 -10.13
CA ALA A 55 3.78 -13.76 -11.00
C ALA A 55 2.70 -13.48 -12.08
N LEU A 56 1.88 -12.44 -11.91
CA LEU A 56 0.90 -12.03 -12.90
C LEU A 56 1.53 -11.14 -13.98
N HIS A 57 0.80 -10.92 -15.07
CA HIS A 57 1.17 -9.90 -16.04
C HIS A 57 1.22 -8.52 -15.34
N PRO A 58 2.25 -7.67 -15.54
CA PRO A 58 2.43 -6.43 -14.76
C PRO A 58 1.22 -5.49 -14.78
N VAL A 59 0.50 -5.43 -15.91
CA VAL A 59 -0.74 -4.65 -16.02
C VAL A 59 -1.84 -5.20 -15.11
N ILE A 60 -1.97 -6.53 -15.01
CA ILE A 60 -2.98 -7.18 -14.14
C ILE A 60 -2.60 -6.97 -12.67
N GLY A 61 -1.32 -7.16 -12.33
CA GLY A 61 -0.80 -6.86 -10.99
C GLY A 61 -1.09 -5.41 -10.60
N GLY A 62 -0.82 -4.46 -11.49
CA GLY A 62 -1.10 -3.04 -11.28
C GLY A 62 -2.58 -2.71 -11.12
N MET A 63 -3.47 -3.31 -11.91
CA MET A 63 -4.91 -3.12 -11.76
C MET A 63 -5.40 -3.63 -10.39
N ILE A 64 -4.92 -4.80 -9.96
CA ILE A 64 -5.27 -5.36 -8.65
C ILE A 64 -4.69 -4.50 -7.52
N GLY A 65 -3.43 -4.06 -7.65
CA GLY A 65 -2.80 -3.17 -6.68
C GLY A 65 -3.53 -1.84 -6.53
N ALA A 66 -3.92 -1.21 -7.64
CA ALA A 66 -4.75 -0.01 -7.61
C ALA A 66 -6.09 -0.27 -6.90
N LEU A 67 -6.75 -1.38 -7.22
CA LEU A 67 -8.01 -1.76 -6.57
C LEU A 67 -7.84 -1.96 -5.06
N VAL A 68 -6.75 -2.58 -4.62
CA VAL A 68 -6.42 -2.76 -3.20
C VAL A 68 -6.28 -1.40 -2.50
N ILE A 69 -5.54 -0.46 -3.09
CA ILE A 69 -5.38 0.90 -2.52
C ILE A 69 -6.75 1.58 -2.44
N THR A 70 -7.53 1.57 -3.53
CA THR A 70 -8.87 2.17 -3.55
C THR A 70 -9.80 1.56 -2.49
N CYS A 71 -9.74 0.24 -2.26
CA CYS A 71 -10.53 -0.40 -1.20
C CYS A 71 -10.10 0.08 0.19
N ILE A 72 -8.80 0.18 0.45
CA ILE A 72 -8.28 0.68 1.73
C ILE A 72 -8.68 2.13 1.95
N GLU A 73 -8.59 2.98 0.92
CA GLU A 73 -9.07 4.36 0.97
C GLU A 73 -10.55 4.42 1.28
N LEU A 74 -11.38 3.60 0.63
CA LEU A 74 -12.81 3.58 0.91
C LEU A 74 -13.10 3.19 2.36
N ILE A 75 -12.44 2.15 2.87
CA ILE A 75 -12.59 1.71 4.27
C ILE A 75 -12.15 2.81 5.23
N ALA A 76 -10.99 3.42 4.98
CA ALA A 76 -10.48 4.51 5.80
C ALA A 76 -11.41 5.74 5.74
N GLY A 77 -11.92 6.10 4.57
CA GLY A 77 -12.85 7.22 4.40
C GLY A 77 -14.18 6.98 5.11
N VAL A 78 -14.72 5.76 5.03
CA VAL A 78 -15.92 5.38 5.79
C VAL A 78 -15.65 5.51 7.30
N ILE A 79 -14.55 4.95 7.82
CA ILE A 79 -14.24 5.01 9.25
C ILE A 79 -13.98 6.45 9.72
N PHE A 80 -13.08 7.17 9.05
CA PHE A 80 -12.59 8.45 9.54
C PHE A 80 -13.47 9.64 9.14
N ASN A 81 -13.98 9.65 7.90
CA ASN A 81 -14.78 10.78 7.42
C ASN A 81 -16.27 10.58 7.73
N ILE A 82 -16.82 9.37 7.58
CA ILE A 82 -18.25 9.15 7.82
C ILE A 82 -18.55 8.83 9.29
N LEU A 83 -17.89 7.83 9.88
CA LEU A 83 -18.19 7.41 11.25
C LEU A 83 -17.63 8.40 12.28
N LEU A 84 -16.37 8.83 12.13
CA LEU A 84 -15.69 9.69 13.10
C LEU A 84 -15.77 11.19 12.77
N ARG A 85 -16.34 11.56 11.61
CA ARG A 85 -16.52 12.96 11.15
C ARG A 85 -15.25 13.81 11.28
N GLN A 86 -14.12 13.25 10.87
CA GLN A 86 -12.81 13.91 10.94
C GLN A 86 -12.43 14.64 9.64
N ASP A 87 -13.24 14.50 8.58
CA ASP A 87 -13.08 15.18 7.28
C ASP A 87 -11.62 15.23 6.80
N VAL A 88 -10.94 14.07 6.86
CA VAL A 88 -9.51 13.94 6.61
C VAL A 88 -9.17 14.19 5.13
N TRP A 89 -10.13 13.95 4.22
CA TRP A 89 -10.09 14.37 2.82
C TRP A 89 -11.51 14.46 2.23
N ASP A 90 -11.66 15.14 1.09
CA ASP A 90 -12.93 15.27 0.38
C ASP A 90 -12.72 15.18 -1.15
N TYR A 91 -13.27 14.13 -1.77
CA TYR A 91 -13.28 13.93 -3.22
C TYR A 91 -14.66 14.19 -3.87
N SER A 92 -15.61 14.81 -3.16
CA SER A 92 -16.97 15.02 -3.65
C SER A 92 -17.04 15.85 -4.94
N ASN A 93 -16.05 16.73 -5.15
CA ASN A 93 -15.94 17.57 -6.34
C ASN A 93 -15.18 16.91 -7.51
N MET A 94 -14.73 15.66 -7.36
CA MET A 94 -13.99 14.93 -8.40
C MET A 94 -14.93 14.10 -9.28
N PRO A 95 -14.65 13.96 -10.59
CA PRO A 95 -15.47 13.14 -11.47
C PRO A 95 -15.37 11.66 -11.07
N LEU A 96 -16.49 10.94 -11.21
CA LEU A 96 -16.59 9.51 -10.88
C LEU A 96 -16.12 9.21 -9.45
N ASN A 97 -16.49 10.09 -8.51
CA ASN A 97 -16.31 9.84 -7.09
C ASN A 97 -17.39 8.90 -6.54
N PHE A 98 -17.07 8.21 -5.45
CA PHE A 98 -18.00 7.41 -4.69
C PHE A 98 -17.97 7.85 -3.22
N LEU A 99 -19.12 8.30 -2.71
CA LEU A 99 -19.31 8.85 -1.35
C LEU A 99 -18.36 10.03 -0.99
N GLY A 100 -17.75 10.68 -1.99
CA GLY A 100 -16.67 11.64 -1.77
C GLY A 100 -15.40 11.04 -1.14
N GLN A 101 -15.30 9.70 -1.03
CA GLN A 101 -14.19 9.01 -0.34
C GLN A 101 -13.15 8.44 -1.29
N ILE A 102 -13.56 8.01 -2.47
CA ILE A 102 -12.68 7.54 -3.55
C ILE A 102 -13.11 8.17 -4.87
N CYS A 103 -12.22 8.24 -5.86
CA CYS A 103 -12.60 8.60 -7.23
C CYS A 103 -11.70 7.94 -8.26
N LEU A 104 -12.23 7.74 -9.48
CA LEU A 104 -11.50 7.07 -10.56
C LEU A 104 -10.14 7.73 -10.92
N PRO A 105 -10.01 9.08 -10.98
CA PRO A 105 -8.71 9.71 -11.24
C PRO A 105 -7.61 9.29 -10.26
N PHE A 106 -7.91 9.24 -8.95
CA PHE A 106 -6.94 8.79 -7.95
C PHE A 106 -6.65 7.30 -8.08
N SER A 107 -7.65 6.45 -8.37
CA SER A 107 -7.40 5.04 -8.70
C SER A 107 -6.43 4.85 -9.86
N ALA A 108 -6.47 5.72 -10.87
CA ALA A 108 -5.48 5.71 -11.96
C ALA A 108 -4.07 6.13 -11.50
N VAL A 109 -3.97 7.10 -10.58
CA VAL A 109 -2.69 7.45 -9.95
C VAL A 109 -2.14 6.27 -9.14
N TRP A 110 -3.00 5.54 -8.42
CA TRP A 110 -2.61 4.35 -7.66
C TRP A 110 -2.07 3.23 -8.55
N PHE A 111 -2.62 3.08 -9.76
CA PHE A 111 -2.07 2.17 -10.77
C PHE A 111 -0.63 2.52 -11.15
N ILE A 112 -0.29 3.80 -11.27
CA ILE A 112 1.08 4.22 -11.60
C ILE A 112 2.00 4.02 -10.39
N LEU A 113 1.54 4.39 -9.19
CA LEU A 113 2.29 4.27 -7.94
C LEU A 113 2.49 2.82 -7.48
N TYR A 114 1.68 1.90 -7.99
CA TYR A 114 1.86 0.47 -7.77
C TYR A 114 3.25 -0.02 -8.18
N PHE A 115 3.75 0.34 -9.36
CA PHE A 115 5.02 -0.19 -9.88
C PHE A 115 6.23 0.10 -8.98
N PRO A 116 6.48 1.34 -8.52
CA PRO A 116 7.57 1.59 -7.58
C PRO A 116 7.32 0.93 -6.22
N ALA A 117 6.07 0.82 -5.76
CA ALA A 117 5.74 0.15 -4.50
C ALA A 117 6.01 -1.36 -4.57
N GLU A 118 5.62 -2.02 -5.66
CA GLU A 118 5.90 -3.43 -5.92
C GLU A 118 7.41 -3.68 -6.02
N TYR A 119 8.15 -2.84 -6.75
CA TYR A 119 9.61 -2.92 -6.82
C TYR A 119 10.25 -2.86 -5.43
N LEU A 120 9.81 -1.91 -4.59
CA LEU A 120 10.28 -1.79 -3.21
C LEU A 120 9.96 -3.06 -2.40
N CYS A 121 8.74 -3.58 -2.47
CA CYS A 121 8.34 -4.81 -1.78
C CYS A 121 9.20 -6.02 -2.20
N LEU A 122 9.44 -6.19 -3.49
CA LEU A 122 10.31 -7.25 -4.01
C LEU A 122 11.76 -7.08 -3.56
N ALA A 123 12.28 -5.85 -3.53
CA ALA A 123 13.62 -5.56 -3.03
C ALA A 123 13.75 -5.89 -1.53
N LEU A 124 12.75 -5.54 -0.73
CA LEU A 124 12.69 -5.90 0.69
C LEU A 124 12.62 -7.41 0.87
N LYS A 125 11.79 -8.11 0.08
CA LYS A 125 11.73 -9.58 0.10
C LYS A 125 13.06 -10.22 -0.23
N ARG A 126 13.75 -9.79 -1.29
CA ARG A 126 15.09 -10.31 -1.63
C ARG A 126 16.09 -10.14 -0.49
N LYS A 127 15.99 -9.06 0.28
CA LYS A 127 16.89 -8.77 1.40
C LYS A 127 16.55 -9.58 2.65
N PHE A 128 15.27 -9.76 2.96
CA PHE A 128 14.84 -10.45 4.18
C PHE A 128 14.66 -11.96 3.98
N GLU A 129 14.28 -12.39 2.78
CA GLU A 129 14.02 -13.77 2.36
C GLU A 129 14.95 -14.12 1.19
N PRO A 130 16.28 -14.15 1.40
CA PRO A 130 17.18 -14.63 0.37
C PRO A 130 16.79 -16.09 0.05
N LYS A 131 16.36 -16.31 -1.20
CA LYS A 131 15.97 -17.61 -1.74
C LYS A 131 17.03 -18.64 -1.33
N GLU A 132 16.65 -19.69 -0.60
CA GLU A 132 17.52 -20.83 -0.33
C GLU A 132 17.86 -21.52 -1.67
N ARG A 133 18.89 -21.01 -2.34
CA ARG A 133 19.45 -21.54 -3.58
C ARG A 133 20.42 -22.68 -3.24
N ASN A 134 19.98 -23.70 -2.49
CA ASN A 134 20.86 -24.82 -2.09
C ASN A 134 20.12 -26.13 -1.76
N GLN A 135 19.01 -26.45 -2.44
CA GLN A 135 18.39 -27.80 -2.31
C GLN A 135 18.16 -28.54 -3.64
N PHE A 136 18.39 -27.91 -4.79
CA PHE A 136 18.25 -28.55 -6.11
C PHE A 136 19.58 -28.78 -6.85
N GLU A 137 20.72 -28.32 -6.31
CA GLU A 137 22.05 -28.66 -6.85
C GLU A 137 22.68 -29.89 -6.14
N ALA A 138 21.92 -30.54 -5.24
CA ALA A 138 22.34 -31.74 -4.51
C ALA A 138 21.42 -32.97 -4.76
N MET A 139 20.63 -32.95 -5.83
CA MET A 139 19.83 -34.09 -6.31
C MET A 139 20.24 -34.47 -7.73
#